data_AF-A0A955RXI4-F1
#
_entry.id   AF-A0A955RXI4-F1
#
_cell.length_a   1.000
_cell.length_b   1.000
_cell.length_c   1.000
_cell.angle_alpha   90.00
_cell.angle_beta   90.00
_cell.angle_gamma   90.00
#
_symmetry.space_group_name_H-M   'P 1'
#
loop_
_entity.id
_entity.type
_entity.pdbx_description
1 polymer ?
#
loop_
_entity_poly.entity_id
_entity_poly.type
_entity_poly.pdbx_seq_one_letter_code
_entity_poly.pdbx_strand_id
1 'polypeptide(L)' 'MKKVSFDTTLRSFGNNTGIEIPQEVLEKLDAGKRPSLMVSVNGYKYQCTPGSMGGKSMLSFNASH' A
#
# COMPACT_ATOMS: atom_id res chain seq x y z
N MET A 1 13.54 -11.82 -0.97
CA MET A 1 12.36 -10.97 -0.70
C MET A 1 11.65 -10.73 -2.02
N LYS A 2 10.37 -11.08 -2.14
CA LYS A 2 9.58 -10.80 -3.35
C LYS A 2 9.34 -9.29 -3.44
N LYS A 3 9.49 -8.72 -4.63
CA LYS A 3 9.19 -7.32 -4.93
C LYS A 3 8.12 -7.30 -6.00
N VAL A 4 7.12 -6.46 -5.82
CA VAL A 4 6.08 -6.18 -6.82
C VAL A 4 6.04 -4.68 -7.01
N SER A 5 5.93 -4.27 -8.27
CA SER A 5 5.70 -2.89 -8.67
C SER A 5 4.41 -2.86 -9.47
N PHE A 6 3.60 -1.83 -9.22
CA PHE A 6 2.35 -1.61 -9.93
C PHE A 6 2.09 -0.11 -9.97
N ASP A 7 1.41 0.33 -11.02
CA ASP A 7 0.98 1.70 -11.15
C ASP A 7 -0.43 1.85 -10.55
N THR A 8 -0.61 2.91 -9.78
CA THR A 8 -1.91 3.23 -9.19
C THR A 8 -2.03 4.72 -8.96
N THR A 9 -3.26 5.18 -8.76
CA THR A 9 -3.54 6.59 -8.47
C THR A 9 -3.69 6.77 -6.98
N LEU A 10 -2.91 7.70 -6.40
CA LEU A 10 -3.08 8.15 -5.02
C LEU A 10 -4.47 8.78 -4.87
N ARG A 11 -5.26 8.30 -3.92
CA ARG A 11 -6.58 8.87 -3.62
C ARG A 11 -6.56 9.53 -2.26
N SER A 12 -6.97 10.78 -2.18
CA SER A 12 -7.19 11.48 -0.92
C SER A 12 -8.57 11.17 -0.36
N PHE A 13 -8.61 10.68 0.87
CA PHE A 13 -9.80 10.44 1.66
C PHE A 13 -9.80 11.43 2.83
N GLY A 14 -10.29 12.65 2.57
CA GLY A 14 -10.24 13.75 3.53
C GLY A 14 -8.79 14.14 3.85
N ASN A 15 -8.40 14.01 5.12
CA ASN A 15 -7.04 14.31 5.59
C ASN A 15 -6.01 13.19 5.34
N ASN A 16 -6.44 12.01 4.88
CA ASN A 16 -5.55 10.88 4.66
C ASN A 16 -5.39 10.63 3.16
N THR A 17 -4.17 10.34 2.70
CA THR A 17 -3.97 9.81 1.35
C THR A 17 -3.86 8.29 1.43
N GLY A 18 -4.55 7.59 0.53
CA GLY A 18 -4.58 6.15 0.45
C GLY A 18 -4.03 5.66 -0.89
N ILE A 19 -3.27 4.56 -0.85
CA ILE A 19 -2.90 3.76 -2.01
C ILE A 19 -3.73 2.48 -1.95
N GLU A 20 -4.62 2.27 -2.91
CA GLU A 20 -5.32 1.00 -3.06
C GLU A 20 -4.34 -0.03 -3.63
N ILE A 21 -4.16 -1.15 -2.92
CA ILE A 21 -3.40 -2.29 -3.42
C ILE A 21 -4.39 -3.32 -3.98
N PRO A 22 -4.31 -3.65 -5.28
CA PRO A 22 -5.08 -4.75 -5.86
C PRO A 22 -4.78 -6.08 -5.16
N GLN A 23 -5.79 -6.93 -4.99
CA GLN A 23 -5.60 -8.25 -4.38
C GLN A 23 -4.53 -9.07 -5.09
N GLU A 24 -4.47 -9.02 -6.43
CA GLU A 24 -3.46 -9.74 -7.24
C GLU A 24 -2.02 -9.38 -6.82
N VAL A 25 -1.76 -8.11 -6.46
CA VAL A 25 -0.44 -7.66 -6.01
C VAL A 25 -0.09 -8.28 -4.65
N LEU A 26 -1.06 -8.36 -3.74
CA LEU A 26 -0.87 -8.99 -2.43
C LEU A 26 -0.70 -10.50 -2.53
N GLU A 27 -1.45 -11.14 -3.43
CA GLU A 27 -1.32 -12.57 -3.73
C GLU A 27 0.06 -12.88 -4.32
N LYS A 28 0.57 -12.04 -5.23
CA LYS A 28 1.95 -12.15 -5.75
C LYS A 28 2.99 -12.04 -4.65
N LEU A 29 2.77 -11.18 -3.66
CA LEU A 29 3.65 -11.04 -2.50
C LEU A 29 3.53 -12.20 -1.50
N ASP A 30 2.49 -13.04 -1.60
CA ASP A 30 2.18 -14.14 -0.68
C ASP A 30 2.18 -13.70 0.79
N ALA A 31 1.67 -12.50 1.01
CA ALA A 31 2.00 -11.71 2.19
C ALA A 31 0.95 -11.82 3.32
N GLY A 32 -0.07 -12.66 3.13
CA GLY A 32 -1.18 -12.84 4.08
C GLY A 32 -2.06 -11.60 4.22
N LYS A 33 -2.83 -11.52 5.31
CA LYS A 33 -3.86 -10.47 5.49
C LYS A 33 -3.31 -9.07 5.79
N ARG A 34 -2.19 -8.95 6.51
CA ARG A 34 -1.61 -7.67 6.96
C ARG A 34 -0.08 -7.73 7.04
N PRO A 35 0.61 -7.87 5.90
CA PRO A 35 2.07 -7.84 5.88
C PRO A 35 2.62 -6.47 6.23
N SER A 36 3.77 -6.42 6.91
CA SER A 36 4.51 -5.16 6.97
C SER A 36 5.23 -4.96 5.63
N LEU A 37 4.89 -3.88 4.91
CA LEU A 37 5.41 -3.60 3.58
C LEU A 37 6.39 -2.43 3.62
N MET A 38 7.48 -2.54 2.87
CA MET A 38 8.34 -1.40 2.56
C MET A 38 7.89 -0.83 1.21
N VAL A 39 7.27 0.35 1.27
CA VAL A 39 6.65 1.01 0.13
C VAL A 39 7.61 2.06 -0.41
N SER A 40 7.75 2.15 -1.74
CA SER A 40 8.51 3.20 -2.40
C SER A 40 7.62 3.96 -3.37
N VAL A 41 7.45 5.26 -3.16
CA VAL A 41 6.62 6.15 -3.97
C VAL A 41 7.46 7.37 -4.33
N ASN A 42 7.72 7.60 -5.62
CA ASN A 42 8.52 8.74 -6.11
C ASN A 42 9.86 8.95 -5.35
N GLY A 43 10.55 7.87 -5.01
CA GLY A 43 11.82 7.93 -4.26
C GLY A 43 11.68 8.03 -2.74
N TYR A 44 10.50 8.36 -2.22
CA TYR A 44 10.19 8.25 -0.79
C TYR A 44 9.96 6.79 -0.42
N LYS A 45 10.68 6.31 0.59
CA LYS A 45 10.55 4.95 1.12
C LYS A 45 10.06 5.02 2.55
N TYR A 46 9.01 4.27 2.83
CA TYR A 46 8.44 4.20 4.18
C TYR A 46 7.91 2.81 4.45
N GLN A 47 7.91 2.42 5.72
CA GLN A 47 7.32 1.18 6.16
C GLN A 47 5.85 1.45 6.50
N CYS A 48 4.96 0.63 5.95
CA CYS A 48 3.54 0.75 6.20
C CYS A 48 2.89 -0.62 6.21
N THR A 49 1.87 -0.77 7.05
CA THR A 49 1.06 -1.98 7.11
C THR A 49 -0.27 -1.67 6.44
N PRO A 50 -0.66 -2.40 5.38
CA PRO A 50 -1.93 -2.19 4.72
C PRO A 50 -3.08 -2.54 5.68
N GLY A 51 -4.06 -1.65 5.75
CA GLY A 51 -5.33 -1.87 6.40
C GLY A 51 -6.33 -2.53 5.44
N SER A 52 -7.33 -3.22 5.99
CA SER A 52 -8.46 -3.78 5.23
C SER A 52 -9.67 -2.87 5.41
N MET A 53 -10.14 -2.20 4.36
CA MET A 53 -11.33 -1.36 4.39
C MET A 53 -12.33 -1.85 3.35
N GLY A 54 -13.43 -2.48 3.78
CA GLY A 54 -14.46 -3.01 2.87
C GLY A 54 -13.97 -4.15 1.95
N GLY A 55 -13.08 -5.02 2.43
CA GLY A 55 -12.48 -6.11 1.64
C GLY A 55 -11.34 -5.67 0.71
N LYS A 56 -11.05 -4.37 0.66
CA LYS A 56 -9.93 -3.81 -0.11
C LYS A 56 -8.75 -3.53 0.80
N SER A 57 -7.55 -3.77 0.29
CA SER A 57 -6.32 -3.43 0.98
C SER A 57 -5.87 -2.03 0.63
N MET A 58 -5.65 -1.22 1.65
CA MET A 58 -5.28 0.19 1.50
C MET A 58 -4.05 0.50 2.36
N LEU A 59 -3.07 1.17 1.76
CA LEU A 59 -1.95 1.75 2.48
C LEU A 59 -2.24 3.21 2.74
N SER A 60 -2.05 3.65 3.99
CA SER A 60 -1.98 5.07 4.27
C SER A 60 -0.66 5.62 3.74
N PHE A 61 -0.76 6.59 2.84
CA PHE A 61 0.36 7.39 2.37
C PHE A 61 0.33 8.73 3.11
N ASN A 62 1.42 9.06 3.76
CA ASN A 62 1.64 10.37 4.34
C ASN A 62 3.04 10.83 3.93
N ALA A 63 3.12 11.88 3.12
CA ALA A 63 4.38 12.45 2.65
C ALA A 63 5.11 13.26 3.75
N SER A 64 4.48 13.47 4.91
CA SER A 64 4.98 14.31 6.00
C SER A 64 5.73 13.54 7.09
N HIS A 65 6.19 12.32 6.82
CA HIS A 65 7.01 11.56 7.77
C HIS A 65 8.48 11.98 7.74
#